data_AF-A0ABD3DS15-F1
#
_entry.id   AF-A0ABD3DS15-F1
#
_cell.length_a   1.000
_cell.length_b   1.000
_cell.length_c   1.000
_cell.angle_alpha   90.00
_cell.angle_beta   90.00
_cell.angle_gamma   90.00
#
_symmetry.space_group_name_H-M   'P 1'
#
loop_
_entity.id
_entity.type
_entity.pdbx_description
1 polymer ?
#
loop_
_entity_poly.entity_id
_entity_poly.type
_entity_poly.pdbx_seq_one_letter_code
_entity_poly.pdbx_strand_id
1 'polypeptide(L)'
;MGPKNCEVCEESQSKYKCPSCLIPYCSLACFKKHKEIPCAKSNSVKEEIIDATSGSATNDDKPCYVDEQHEVLQESQLQSVALSNEIRDSLRDEKLRKLIHNIDSSADPENELDKAMADEEFRLFTEKILSTIGPQA
;
A
#
# COMPACT_ATOMS: atom_id res chain seq x y z
N MET A 1 -22.56 -7.36 5.87
CA MET A 1 -22.04 -7.52 4.49
C MET A 1 -23.15 -8.12 3.64
N GLY A 2 -23.67 -7.39 2.66
CA GLY A 2 -24.75 -7.88 1.79
C GLY A 2 -24.28 -8.97 0.82
N PRO A 3 -25.19 -9.76 0.23
CA PRO A 3 -24.85 -10.74 -0.78
C PRO A 3 -24.19 -10.05 -1.98
N LYS A 4 -22.97 -10.46 -2.34
CA LYS A 4 -22.31 -9.95 -3.56
C LYS A 4 -22.90 -10.63 -4.79
N ASN A 5 -23.05 -9.90 -5.88
CA ASN A 5 -23.45 -10.48 -7.17
C ASN A 5 -22.30 -11.25 -7.80
N CYS A 6 -22.61 -12.13 -8.74
CA CYS A 6 -21.62 -12.84 -9.53
C CYS A 6 -20.87 -11.86 -10.44
N GLU A 7 -19.56 -11.77 -10.33
CA GLU A 7 -18.70 -10.91 -11.19
C GLU A 7 -18.39 -11.53 -12.56
N VAL A 8 -19.03 -12.66 -12.90
CA VAL A 8 -18.87 -13.32 -14.21
C VAL A 8 -20.08 -13.07 -15.11
N CYS A 9 -21.29 -13.05 -14.54
CA CYS A 9 -22.52 -12.82 -15.30
C CYS A 9 -23.33 -11.62 -14.80
N GLU A 10 -23.08 -11.11 -13.59
CA GLU A 10 -23.75 -9.99 -12.93
C GLU A 10 -25.28 -10.12 -12.73
N GLU A 11 -25.90 -11.15 -13.31
CA GLU A 11 -27.33 -11.42 -13.30
C GLU A 11 -27.85 -12.05 -12.01
N SER A 12 -26.99 -12.68 -11.21
CA SER A 12 -27.40 -13.48 -10.05
C SER A 12 -26.48 -13.30 -8.85
N GLN A 13 -27.01 -13.58 -7.66
CA GLN A 13 -26.23 -13.56 -6.42
C GLN A 13 -25.12 -14.60 -6.45
N SER A 14 -23.94 -14.23 -5.97
CA SER A 14 -22.82 -15.15 -5.87
C SER A 14 -23.06 -16.20 -4.80
N LYS A 15 -22.71 -17.44 -5.14
CA LYS A 15 -22.84 -18.60 -4.26
C LYS A 15 -21.48 -19.17 -3.86
N TYR A 16 -20.46 -18.91 -4.67
CA TYR A 16 -19.12 -19.45 -4.51
C TYR A 16 -18.07 -18.39 -4.84
N LYS A 17 -16.80 -18.67 -4.53
CA LYS A 17 -15.65 -17.81 -4.84
C LYS A 17 -14.53 -18.61 -5.49
N CYS A 18 -13.81 -18.00 -6.42
CA CYS A 18 -12.66 -18.64 -7.05
C CYS A 18 -11.48 -18.74 -6.05
N PRO A 19 -10.83 -19.90 -5.87
CA PRO A 19 -9.68 -20.01 -4.95
C PRO A 19 -8.43 -19.27 -5.44
N SER A 20 -8.37 -18.91 -6.73
CA SER A 20 -7.19 -18.28 -7.35
C SER A 20 -7.24 -16.75 -7.31
N CYS A 21 -8.42 -16.15 -7.51
CA CYS A 21 -8.59 -14.70 -7.58
C CYS A 21 -9.69 -14.16 -6.65
N LEU A 22 -10.33 -15.02 -5.85
CA LEU A 22 -11.41 -14.68 -4.90
C LEU A 22 -12.67 -14.04 -5.51
N ILE A 23 -12.75 -13.95 -6.84
CA ILE A 23 -13.90 -13.40 -7.57
C ILE A 23 -15.17 -14.21 -7.24
N PRO A 24 -16.27 -13.54 -6.84
CA PRO A 24 -17.53 -14.18 -6.51
C PRO A 24 -18.28 -14.64 -7.77
N TYR A 25 -18.79 -15.88 -7.77
CA TYR A 25 -19.54 -16.44 -8.89
C TYR A 25 -20.81 -17.21 -8.47
N CYS A 26 -21.80 -17.32 -9.36
CA CYS A 26 -23.09 -17.94 -9.04
C CYS A 26 -23.14 -19.45 -9.28
N SER A 27 -22.39 -19.97 -10.28
CA SER A 27 -22.52 -21.37 -10.73
C SER A 27 -21.26 -21.93 -11.40
N LEU A 28 -21.21 -23.25 -11.58
CA LEU A 28 -20.13 -23.93 -12.31
C LEU A 28 -19.98 -23.44 -13.76
N ALA A 29 -21.05 -22.97 -14.40
CA ALA A 29 -20.98 -22.37 -15.73
C ALA A 29 -20.15 -21.08 -15.72
N CYS A 30 -20.33 -20.24 -14.70
CA CYS A 30 -19.53 -19.05 -14.50
C CYS A 30 -18.09 -19.38 -14.11
N PHE A 31 -17.86 -20.43 -13.31
CA PHE A 31 -16.50 -20.89 -13.00
C PHE A 31 -15.73 -21.32 -14.25
N LYS A 32 -16.37 -22.08 -15.15
CA LYS A 32 -15.72 -22.51 -16.41
C LYS A 32 -15.38 -21.32 -17.29
N LYS A 33 -16.35 -20.42 -17.54
CA LYS A 33 -16.12 -19.18 -18.31
C LYS A 33 -14.97 -18.34 -17.71
N HIS A 34 -14.93 -18.25 -16.38
CA HIS A 34 -13.89 -17.55 -15.66
C HIS A 34 -12.51 -18.21 -15.80
N LYS A 35 -12.43 -19.56 -15.81
CA LYS A 35 -11.18 -20.32 -15.90
C LYS A 35 -10.56 -20.33 -17.30
N GLU A 36 -11.35 -20.11 -18.35
CA GLU A 36 -10.85 -19.96 -19.74
C GLU A 36 -9.95 -18.71 -19.87
N ILE A 37 -10.11 -17.73 -18.98
CA ILE A 37 -9.25 -16.55 -18.88
C ILE A 37 -8.26 -16.77 -17.73
N PRO A 38 -6.94 -16.59 -17.91
CA PRO A 38 -5.99 -16.75 -16.82
C PRO A 38 -6.28 -15.73 -15.70
N CYS A 39 -6.93 -16.19 -14.63
CA CYS A 39 -7.24 -15.38 -13.46
C CYS A 39 -5.98 -15.18 -12.60
N ALA A 40 -5.39 -13.99 -12.68
CA ALA A 40 -4.35 -13.57 -11.74
C ALA A 40 -4.97 -13.20 -10.39
N LYS A 41 -4.20 -13.33 -9.31
CA LYS A 41 -4.58 -12.88 -7.97
C LYS A 41 -4.84 -11.37 -8.03
N SER A 42 -6.09 -10.92 -8.04
CA SER A 42 -6.39 -9.50 -7.92
C SER A 42 -6.43 -9.15 -6.42
N ASN A 43 -5.47 -8.33 -5.99
CA ASN A 43 -5.65 -7.52 -4.79
C ASN A 43 -6.83 -6.59 -5.08
N SER A 44 -7.94 -6.84 -4.41
CA SER A 44 -9.18 -6.10 -4.59
C SER A 44 -9.01 -4.67 -4.09
N VAL A 45 -8.67 -3.73 -4.97
CA VAL A 45 -8.85 -2.30 -4.75
C VAL A 45 -9.87 -1.77 -5.75
N LYS A 46 -10.92 -1.20 -5.19
CA LYS A 46 -12.10 -0.66 -5.87
C LYS A 46 -11.75 0.71 -6.48
N GLU A 47 -11.88 0.79 -7.80
CA GLU A 47 -12.25 1.92 -8.69
C GLU A 47 -11.75 3.35 -8.40
N GLU A 48 -10.94 3.82 -9.37
CA GLU A 48 -10.93 5.14 -10.06
C GLU A 48 -10.85 6.41 -9.20
N ILE A 49 -9.97 7.38 -9.48
CA ILE A 49 -10.02 8.29 -10.65
C ILE A 49 -8.62 8.92 -10.89
N ILE A 50 -8.29 9.05 -12.19
CA ILE A 50 -7.40 9.99 -12.93
C ILE A 50 -5.85 9.94 -12.89
N ASP A 51 -5.39 9.77 -14.13
CA ASP A 51 -4.32 10.47 -14.86
C ASP A 51 -2.87 9.99 -14.79
N ALA A 52 -2.37 9.79 -16.01
CA ALA A 52 -1.07 9.26 -16.35
C ALA A 52 0.05 10.27 -16.06
N THR A 53 1.20 9.79 -15.59
CA THR A 53 2.40 9.75 -16.44
C THR A 53 3.62 9.22 -15.69
N SER A 54 4.31 8.31 -16.38
CA SER A 54 5.71 7.91 -16.27
C SER A 54 6.18 7.15 -15.03
N GLY A 55 6.37 5.85 -15.25
CA GLY A 55 6.87 4.90 -14.26
C GLY A 55 8.34 5.05 -13.88
N SER A 56 8.65 4.42 -12.75
CA SER A 56 9.83 3.58 -12.63
C SER A 56 9.42 2.36 -11.83
N ALA A 57 9.56 1.20 -12.46
CA ALA A 57 9.38 -0.09 -11.83
C ALA A 57 10.63 -0.42 -11.01
N THR A 58 10.47 -0.53 -9.70
CA THR A 58 11.24 -1.46 -8.87
C THR A 58 10.23 -2.24 -8.05
N ASN A 59 9.94 -3.45 -8.53
CA ASN A 59 9.17 -4.45 -7.83
C ASN A 59 10.08 -5.06 -6.77
N ASP A 60 10.03 -4.54 -5.56
CA ASP A 60 10.43 -5.28 -4.37
C ASP A 60 9.21 -5.30 -3.45
N ASP A 61 8.28 -6.23 -3.73
CA ASP A 61 7.25 -6.67 -2.81
C ASP A 61 7.95 -7.46 -1.69
N LYS A 62 8.78 -6.77 -0.89
CA LYS A 62 9.33 -7.33 0.33
C LYS A 62 8.15 -7.40 1.30
N PRO A 63 7.66 -8.60 1.66
CA PRO A 63 6.59 -8.70 2.64
C PRO A 63 7.16 -8.18 3.96
N CYS A 64 6.78 -6.96 4.34
CA CYS A 64 7.09 -6.43 5.66
C CYS A 64 6.16 -7.14 6.64
N TYR A 65 6.59 -8.31 7.15
CA TYR A 65 5.87 -9.05 8.17
C TYR A 65 6.11 -8.35 9.50
N VAL A 66 5.13 -7.55 9.91
CA VAL A 66 5.11 -6.91 11.23
C VAL A 66 4.27 -7.80 12.14
N ASP A 67 4.88 -8.30 13.22
CA ASP A 67 4.23 -9.27 14.14
C ASP A 67 3.09 -8.61 14.93
N GLU A 68 3.22 -7.30 15.20
CA GLU A 68 2.26 -6.54 15.99
C GLU A 68 1.61 -5.38 15.21
N GLN A 69 0.27 -5.40 15.13
CA GLN A 69 -0.51 -4.41 14.37
C GLN A 69 -0.37 -2.96 14.89
N HIS A 70 0.12 -2.77 16.12
CA HIS A 70 0.31 -1.45 16.71
C HIS A 70 1.61 -0.77 16.27
N GLU A 71 2.54 -1.53 15.68
CA GLU A 71 3.78 -1.01 15.07
C GLU A 71 3.52 -0.47 13.65
N VAL A 72 2.37 -0.82 13.07
CA VAL A 72 1.96 -0.36 11.73
C VAL A 72 1.09 0.89 11.85
N LEU A 73 1.40 1.91 11.05
CA LEU A 73 0.59 3.12 10.96
C LEU A 73 -0.82 2.81 10.42
N GLN A 74 -1.84 3.40 11.04
CA GLN A 74 -3.21 3.36 10.53
C GLN A 74 -3.35 4.21 9.27
N GLU A 75 -4.35 3.89 8.44
CA GLU A 75 -4.62 4.64 7.20
C GLU A 75 -4.85 6.14 7.46
N SER A 76 -5.54 6.49 8.54
CA SER A 76 -5.74 7.89 8.95
C SER A 76 -4.41 8.63 9.23
N GLN A 77 -3.43 7.94 9.81
CA GLN A 77 -2.11 8.50 10.10
C GLN A 77 -1.31 8.71 8.82
N LEU A 78 -1.36 7.73 7.90
CA LEU A 78 -0.74 7.85 6.58
C LEU A 78 -1.36 9.01 5.77
N GLN A 79 -2.68 9.19 5.84
CA GLN A 79 -3.35 10.33 5.21
C GLN A 79 -2.92 11.67 5.83
N SER A 80 -2.80 11.76 7.15
CA SER A 80 -2.28 12.96 7.83
C SER A 80 -0.87 13.32 7.37
N VAL A 81 0.01 12.32 7.24
CA VAL A 81 1.37 12.50 6.70
C VAL A 81 1.32 12.98 5.23
N ALA A 82 0.47 12.38 4.40
CA ALA A 82 0.35 12.73 2.99
C ALA A 82 -0.22 14.14 2.75
N LEU A 83 -1.11 14.61 3.63
CA LEU A 83 -1.73 15.93 3.54
C LEU A 83 -0.91 17.04 4.23
N SER A 84 0.09 16.68 5.02
CA SER A 84 0.96 17.66 5.69
C SER A 84 1.87 18.36 4.68
N ASN A 85 1.56 19.63 4.38
CA ASN A 85 2.41 20.47 3.52
C ASN A 85 3.83 20.56 4.06
N GLU A 86 3.97 20.58 5.37
CA GLU A 86 5.24 20.76 6.04
C GLU A 86 6.16 19.54 5.84
N ILE A 87 5.59 18.32 5.81
CA ILE A 87 6.31 17.08 5.46
C ILE A 87 6.63 17.06 3.97
N ARG A 88 5.67 17.42 3.12
CA ARG A 88 5.87 17.48 1.66
C ARG A 88 6.94 18.47 1.25
N ASP A 89 7.04 19.59 1.95
CA ASP A 89 8.06 20.61 1.69
C ASP A 89 9.45 20.12 2.10
N SER A 90 9.57 19.40 3.23
CA SER A 90 10.82 18.72 3.59
C SER A 90 11.24 17.70 2.52
N LEU A 91 10.30 16.94 1.94
CA LEU A 91 10.57 15.98 0.86
C LEU A 91 10.99 16.63 -0.47
N ARG A 92 10.97 17.96 -0.61
CA ARG A 92 11.55 18.62 -1.79
C ARG A 92 13.06 18.47 -1.83
N ASP A 93 13.71 18.26 -0.69
CA ASP A 93 15.15 18.02 -0.64
C ASP A 93 15.51 16.66 -1.30
N GLU A 94 16.46 16.72 -2.24
CA GLU A 94 16.93 15.57 -3.01
C GLU A 94 17.81 14.61 -2.19
N LYS A 95 18.59 15.14 -1.24
CA LYS A 95 19.42 14.31 -0.35
C LYS A 95 18.55 13.54 0.61
N LEU A 96 17.54 14.21 1.18
CA LEU A 96 16.58 13.57 2.09
C LEU A 96 15.84 12.42 1.40
N ARG A 97 15.34 12.65 0.17
CA ARG A 97 14.68 11.60 -0.62
C ARG A 97 15.61 10.42 -0.93
N LYS A 98 16.87 10.68 -1.28
CA LYS A 98 17.86 9.62 -1.51
C LYS A 98 18.14 8.83 -0.24
N LEU A 99 18.21 9.50 0.91
CA LEU A 99 18.43 8.84 2.19
C LEU A 99 17.27 7.89 2.53
N ILE A 100 16.02 8.35 2.39
CA ILE A 100 14.82 7.52 2.59
C ILE A 100 14.83 6.31 1.65
N HIS A 101 15.10 6.54 0.36
CA HIS A 101 15.17 5.46 -0.63
C HIS A 101 16.29 4.46 -0.31
N ASN A 102 17.45 4.93 0.17
CA ASN A 102 18.56 4.06 0.53
C ASN A 102 18.21 3.16 1.72
N ILE A 103 17.50 3.68 2.72
CA ILE A 103 17.02 2.89 3.87
C ILE A 103 16.04 1.81 3.38
N ASP A 104 15.03 2.21 2.60
CA ASP A 104 13.96 1.32 2.12
C ASP A 104 14.49 0.17 1.24
N SER A 105 15.45 0.47 0.36
CA SER A 105 16.08 -0.51 -0.53
C SER A 105 17.28 -1.26 0.10
N SER A 106 17.63 -0.97 1.36
CA SER A 106 18.82 -1.57 1.99
C SER A 106 18.63 -3.05 2.32
N ALA A 107 19.72 -3.82 2.22
CA ALA A 107 19.78 -5.16 2.78
C ALA A 107 19.70 -5.17 4.32
N ASP A 108 20.11 -4.06 4.94
CA ASP A 108 20.15 -3.84 6.39
C ASP A 108 19.55 -2.45 6.71
N PRO A 109 18.21 -2.34 6.77
CA PRO A 109 17.52 -1.05 6.94
C PRO A 109 17.69 -0.47 8.34
N GLU A 110 17.86 -1.31 9.37
CA GLU A 110 18.05 -0.86 10.76
C GLU A 110 19.35 -0.07 10.92
N ASN A 111 20.46 -0.61 10.41
CA ASN A 111 21.75 0.07 10.44
C ASN A 111 21.79 1.33 9.55
N GLU A 112 21.13 1.32 8.39
CA GLU A 112 21.05 2.54 7.55
C GLU A 112 20.19 3.62 8.21
N LEU A 113 19.12 3.22 8.91
CA LEU A 113 18.31 4.14 9.72
C LEU A 113 19.15 4.77 10.84
N ASP A 114 19.93 3.99 11.59
CA ASP A 114 20.79 4.51 12.66
C ASP A 114 21.79 5.56 12.15
N LYS A 115 22.39 5.32 10.97
CA LYS A 115 23.28 6.29 10.31
C LYS A 115 22.52 7.54 9.87
N ALA A 116 21.34 7.36 9.30
CA ALA A 116 20.46 8.44 8.86
C ALA A 116 20.04 9.35 10.01
N MET A 117 19.82 8.80 11.22
CA MET A 117 19.47 9.58 12.41
C MET A 117 20.59 10.52 12.89
N ALA A 118 21.83 10.35 12.43
CA ALA A 118 22.92 11.29 12.67
C ALA A 118 22.83 12.57 11.80
N ASP A 119 22.07 12.51 10.71
CA ASP A 119 21.81 13.67 9.85
C ASP A 119 20.71 14.56 10.45
N GLU A 120 20.99 15.85 10.57
CA GLU A 120 20.07 16.80 11.21
C GLU A 120 18.77 16.98 10.41
N GLU A 121 18.85 16.98 9.09
CA GLU A 121 17.72 17.21 8.20
C GLU A 121 16.77 16.01 8.20
N PHE A 122 17.32 14.80 8.18
CA PHE A 122 16.54 13.57 8.36
C PHE A 122 15.90 13.48 9.74
N ARG A 123 16.65 13.80 10.80
CA ARG A 123 16.13 13.78 12.16
C ARG A 123 14.96 14.76 12.34
N LEU A 124 15.08 15.99 11.87
CA LEU A 124 14.00 16.99 11.90
C LEU A 124 12.77 16.50 11.11
N PHE A 125 12.99 15.86 9.97
CA PHE A 125 11.93 15.24 9.18
C PHE A 125 11.21 14.12 9.96
N THR A 126 11.94 13.23 10.64
CA THR A 126 11.32 12.16 11.44
C THR A 126 10.51 12.71 12.63
N GLU A 127 11.04 13.70 13.34
CA GLU A 127 10.34 14.35 14.47
C GLU A 127 9.00 14.96 14.03
N LYS A 128 8.97 15.51 12.84
CA LYS A 128 7.80 16.11 12.22
C LYS A 128 6.76 15.10 11.80
N ILE A 129 7.19 13.96 11.24
CA ILE A 129 6.30 12.83 11.00
C ILE A 129 5.70 12.37 12.32
N LEU A 130 6.54 12.11 13.34
CA LEU A 130 6.11 11.67 14.67
C LEU A 130 5.13 12.66 15.32
N SER A 131 5.34 13.96 15.15
CA SER A 131 4.43 15.00 15.62
C SER A 131 3.08 15.00 14.88
N THR A 132 3.08 14.63 13.60
CA THR A 132 1.87 14.53 12.78
C THR A 132 1.06 13.27 13.12
N ILE A 133 1.73 12.17 13.43
CA ILE A 133 1.08 10.87 13.71
C ILE A 133 0.84 10.58 15.19
N GLY A 134 1.51 11.32 16.08
CA GLY A 134 1.37 11.19 17.51
C GLY A 134 -0.08 11.46 17.97
N PRO A 135 -0.47 10.96 19.14
CA PRO A 135 -1.81 11.19 19.66
C PRO A 135 -2.05 12.69 19.79
N GLN A 136 -3.03 13.20 19.05
CA GLN A 136 -3.60 14.51 19.37
C GLN A 136 -4.24 14.36 20.75
N ALA A 137 -3.69 15.09 21.72
CA ALA A 137 -4.20 15.15 23.08
C ALA A 137 -5.69 15.55 23.12
#